data_AF-A0A667Y3Y6-F1
#
_entry.id   AF-A0A667Y3Y6-F1
#
_cell.length_a   1.000
_cell.length_b   1.000
_cell.length_c   1.000
_cell.angle_alpha   90.00
_cell.angle_beta   90.00
_cell.angle_gamma   90.00
#
_symmetry.space_group_name_H-M   'P 1'
#
loop_
_entity.id
_entity.type
_entity.pdbx_description
1 polymer ?
#
loop_
_entity_poly.entity_id
_entity_poly.type
_entity_poly.pdbx_seq_one_letter_code
_entity_poly.pdbx_strand_id
1 'polypeptide(L)'
;LFPMTSITKILVGVFVVYMLHTAWLLYGFLNTKPCDRGRGELCISSYLAARPRLQLSVFTCLVPEHSQLNLIMKIDPFDSHSTFERCVNVSLPEETRANGSLYAVVYIHKAGVSPLEDSREVHYAAQITTHITPRHTDMQKRISGSQNPVAHWRPRLSITMMSEDFTFSKAGLPSDVRRYMRVSQEGRQMTYLPLLLVDELSFRVRDLMVGHIKQSSLMCNIMGSSFADLARFRFWVHLQDVVYSLRQFGFSEENIDEIKETLVGSNLYVLILTALITALHLICEFLALKNDISSWRKKKSMVGMSRKLVLWRCLSTLLIFLHLLEETSLLVLVPVGLGASVEVWKVFKVFKIQVQWKSSKSLIHLDEEERRTVEYDAQASRYLSYLVYPLCISGAIFSLAYLRVYAFGFLSMAPQLYINHKVCPLDKYQTISL
;
A
#
# COMPACT_ATOMS: atom_id res chain seq x y z
N LEU A 1 -39.24 17.86 15.41
CA LEU A 1 -38.95 16.46 15.02
C LEU A 1 -39.13 16.37 13.50
N PHE A 2 -38.12 16.71 12.70
CA PHE A 2 -38.23 16.56 11.24
C PHE A 2 -38.35 15.07 10.88
N PRO A 3 -39.30 14.65 10.03
CA PRO A 3 -39.51 13.24 9.74
C PRO A 3 -38.25 12.70 9.06
N MET A 4 -37.67 11.64 9.64
CA MET A 4 -36.48 10.93 9.16
C MET A 4 -36.54 10.55 7.67
N THR A 5 -37.74 10.49 7.08
CA THR A 5 -37.99 10.25 5.66
C THR A 5 -37.51 11.40 4.75
N SER A 6 -37.58 12.65 5.22
CA SER A 6 -37.17 13.82 4.42
C SER A 6 -35.64 13.92 4.35
N ILE A 7 -34.95 13.74 5.48
CA ILE A 7 -33.47 13.74 5.55
C ILE A 7 -32.88 12.58 4.73
N THR A 8 -33.52 11.40 4.77
CA THR A 8 -33.07 10.24 3.99
C THR A 8 -33.20 10.50 2.48
N LYS A 9 -34.29 11.14 2.03
CA LYS A 9 -34.44 11.52 0.60
C LYS A 9 -33.40 12.54 0.15
N ILE A 10 -33.07 13.53 0.99
CA ILE A 10 -32.02 14.50 0.71
C ILE A 10 -30.66 13.82 0.59
N LEU A 11 -30.32 12.93 1.54
CA LEU A 11 -29.07 12.17 1.50
C LEU A 11 -28.94 11.30 0.24
N VAL A 12 -30.02 10.64 -0.16
CA VAL A 12 -30.04 9.85 -1.40
C VAL A 12 -29.88 10.76 -2.62
N GLY A 13 -30.54 11.90 -2.66
CA GLY A 13 -30.38 12.89 -3.75
C GLY A 13 -28.93 13.39 -3.86
N VAL A 14 -28.31 13.77 -2.73
CA VAL A 14 -26.90 14.19 -2.68
C VAL A 14 -25.99 13.06 -3.14
N PHE A 15 -26.25 11.82 -2.72
CA PHE A 15 -25.47 10.66 -3.15
C PHE A 15 -25.55 10.44 -4.66
N VAL A 16 -26.73 10.52 -5.27
CA VAL A 16 -26.89 10.37 -6.73
C VAL A 16 -26.16 11.49 -7.49
N VAL A 17 -26.29 12.74 -7.04
CA VAL A 17 -25.55 13.87 -7.63
C VAL A 17 -24.04 13.65 -7.51
N TYR A 18 -23.56 13.18 -6.36
CA TYR A 18 -22.16 12.84 -6.16
C TYR A 18 -21.68 11.72 -7.10
N MET A 19 -22.48 10.66 -7.30
CA MET A 19 -22.15 9.57 -8.22
C MET A 19 -22.08 10.05 -9.67
N LEU A 20 -23.02 10.90 -10.11
CA LEU A 20 -23.01 11.49 -11.45
C LEU A 20 -21.80 12.42 -11.64
N HIS A 21 -21.48 13.25 -10.64
CA HIS A 21 -20.31 14.10 -10.65
C HIS A 21 -19.02 13.26 -10.72
N THR A 22 -18.95 12.15 -9.98
CA THR A 22 -17.80 11.23 -10.00
C THR A 22 -17.66 10.56 -11.36
N ALA A 23 -18.76 10.13 -11.98
CA ALA A 23 -18.75 9.58 -13.34
C ALA A 23 -18.29 10.61 -14.38
N TRP A 24 -18.75 11.87 -14.25
CA TRP A 24 -18.30 12.97 -15.10
C TRP A 24 -16.80 13.27 -14.94
N LEU A 25 -16.29 13.29 -13.70
CA LEU A 25 -14.87 13.46 -13.43
C LEU A 25 -14.04 12.29 -14.00
N LEU A 26 -14.50 11.05 -13.85
CA LEU A 26 -13.85 9.88 -14.41
C LEU A 26 -13.83 9.92 -15.95
N TYR A 27 -14.92 10.39 -16.56
CA TYR A 27 -14.97 10.61 -18.00
C TYR A 27 -13.95 11.67 -18.45
N GLY A 28 -13.85 12.81 -17.75
CA GLY A 28 -12.84 13.84 -18.02
C GLY A 28 -11.40 13.40 -17.70
N PHE A 29 -11.24 12.40 -16.84
CA PHE A 29 -9.96 11.77 -16.57
C PHE A 29 -9.47 10.93 -17.77
N LEU A 30 -10.36 10.12 -18.34
CA LEU A 30 -10.07 9.27 -19.49
C LEU A 30 -9.99 10.06 -20.80
N ASN A 31 -10.86 11.06 -20.97
CA ASN A 31 -11.01 11.84 -22.19
C ASN A 31 -10.65 13.31 -21.95
N THR A 32 -9.36 13.63 -22.05
CA THR A 32 -8.88 15.02 -22.00
C THR A 32 -9.14 15.72 -23.32
N LYS A 33 -9.88 16.84 -23.28
CA LYS A 33 -10.13 17.65 -24.48
C LYS A 33 -8.82 18.34 -24.92
N PRO A 34 -8.41 18.21 -26.19
CA PRO A 34 -7.25 18.92 -26.72
C PRO A 34 -7.54 20.42 -26.82
N CYS A 35 -6.48 21.23 -26.86
CA CYS A 35 -6.60 22.67 -27.00
C CYS A 35 -7.01 23.06 -28.44
N ASP A 36 -8.06 23.88 -28.57
CA ASP A 36 -8.54 24.35 -29.87
C ASP A 36 -7.86 25.68 -30.25
N ARG A 37 -6.79 25.58 -31.05
CA ARG A 37 -6.07 26.76 -31.58
C ARG A 37 -6.96 27.65 -32.46
N GLY A 38 -8.03 27.11 -33.05
CA GLY A 38 -8.93 27.84 -33.95
C GLY A 38 -9.79 28.88 -33.23
N ARG A 39 -10.02 28.72 -31.93
CA ARG A 39 -10.78 29.66 -31.10
C ARG A 39 -9.95 30.80 -30.51
N GLY A 40 -8.65 30.91 -30.84
CA GLY A 40 -7.76 31.92 -30.31
C GLY A 40 -7.26 31.66 -28.89
N GLU A 41 -7.40 30.42 -28.38
CA GLU A 41 -6.88 30.02 -27.07
C GLU A 41 -5.35 29.91 -27.06
N LEU A 42 -4.72 30.31 -25.95
CA LEU A 42 -3.29 30.10 -25.72
C LEU A 42 -3.05 28.63 -25.36
N CYS A 43 -2.62 27.85 -26.35
CA CYS A 43 -2.32 26.43 -26.20
C CYS A 43 -0.86 26.20 -25.78
N ILE A 44 -0.68 25.30 -24.82
CA ILE A 44 0.62 24.77 -24.40
C ILE A 44 0.88 23.52 -25.24
N SER A 45 2.00 23.48 -25.96
CA SER A 45 2.41 22.35 -26.79
C SER A 45 3.65 21.63 -26.26
N SER A 46 3.87 20.41 -26.69
CA SER A 46 5.06 19.62 -26.33
C SER A 46 6.35 20.23 -26.88
N TYR A 47 7.42 20.19 -26.08
CA TYR A 47 8.79 20.42 -26.56
C TYR A 47 9.24 19.31 -27.53
N LEU A 48 8.73 18.08 -27.37
CA LEU A 48 9.07 16.93 -28.22
C LEU A 48 8.48 17.01 -29.63
N ALA A 49 7.42 17.81 -29.82
CA ALA A 49 6.79 18.01 -31.12
C ALA A 49 7.77 18.56 -32.19
N ALA A 50 8.83 19.26 -31.76
CA ALA A 50 9.88 19.76 -32.64
C ALA A 50 10.96 18.72 -32.98
N ARG A 51 10.86 17.49 -32.45
CA ARG A 51 11.87 16.42 -32.52
C ARG A 51 13.30 16.89 -32.21
N PRO A 52 13.52 17.49 -31.02
CA PRO A 52 14.85 17.93 -30.62
C PRO A 52 15.78 16.72 -30.42
N ARG A 53 17.08 16.90 -30.66
CA ARG A 53 18.10 15.89 -30.28
C ARG A 53 18.32 15.96 -28.77
N LEU A 54 17.82 14.95 -28.07
CA LEU A 54 17.92 14.83 -26.62
C LEU A 54 19.10 13.94 -26.21
N GLN A 55 19.61 14.20 -25.01
CA GLN A 55 20.59 13.38 -24.32
C GLN A 55 20.06 13.05 -22.92
N LEU A 56 20.20 11.78 -22.53
CA LEU A 56 19.89 11.31 -21.17
C LEU A 56 21.21 11.12 -20.41
N SER A 57 21.31 11.73 -19.23
CA SER A 57 22.49 11.62 -18.38
C SER A 57 22.06 11.25 -16.95
N VAL A 58 22.64 10.19 -16.38
CA VAL A 58 22.35 9.72 -15.02
C VAL A 58 23.58 9.95 -14.15
N PHE A 59 23.38 10.67 -13.05
CA PHE A 59 24.41 10.97 -12.07
C PHE A 59 24.07 10.34 -10.72
N THR A 60 25.08 10.07 -9.89
CA THR A 60 24.89 9.84 -8.45
C THR A 60 25.37 11.00 -7.63
N CYS A 61 24.70 11.19 -6.49
CA CYS A 61 25.00 12.22 -5.53
C CYS A 61 24.54 11.79 -4.12
N LEU A 62 25.18 12.34 -3.10
CA LEU A 62 24.82 12.11 -1.70
C LEU A 62 23.60 12.96 -1.29
N VAL A 63 23.55 14.18 -1.81
CA VAL A 63 22.47 15.16 -1.64
C VAL A 63 22.15 15.79 -3.00
N PRO A 64 20.91 15.66 -3.53
CA PRO A 64 20.55 16.09 -4.89
C PRO A 64 20.91 17.52 -5.28
N GLU A 65 20.94 18.47 -4.33
CA GLU A 65 21.14 19.90 -4.62
C GLU A 65 22.49 20.46 -4.17
N HIS A 66 23.21 19.76 -3.28
CA HIS A 66 24.38 20.34 -2.57
C HIS A 66 25.68 19.56 -2.79
N SER A 67 25.62 18.40 -3.43
CA SER A 67 26.78 17.51 -3.57
C SER A 67 27.25 17.38 -5.02
N GLN A 68 28.51 16.98 -5.18
CA GLN A 68 29.10 16.76 -6.51
C GLN A 68 28.38 15.63 -7.25
N LEU A 69 28.07 15.87 -8.52
CA LEU A 69 27.41 14.92 -9.40
C LEU A 69 28.45 14.01 -10.05
N ASN A 70 28.34 12.70 -9.82
CA ASN A 70 29.19 11.70 -10.45
C ASN A 70 28.45 11.06 -11.63
N LEU A 71 28.94 11.26 -12.86
CA LEU A 71 28.31 10.70 -14.05
C LEU A 71 28.47 9.17 -14.07
N ILE A 72 27.34 8.46 -14.19
CA ILE A 72 27.30 7.00 -14.29
C ILE A 72 26.97 6.56 -15.71
N MET A 73 25.99 7.22 -16.35
CA MET A 73 25.50 6.84 -17.66
C MET A 73 25.21 8.07 -18.50
N LYS A 74 25.54 7.98 -19.79
CA LYS A 74 25.15 8.94 -20.81
C LYS A 74 24.63 8.20 -22.05
N ILE A 75 23.47 8.62 -22.57
CA ILE A 75 22.87 8.11 -23.81
C ILE A 75 22.66 9.29 -24.76
N ASP A 76 23.30 9.24 -25.93
CA ASP A 76 23.21 10.23 -26.99
C ASP A 76 23.34 9.54 -28.37
N PRO A 77 22.35 9.65 -29.28
CA PRO A 77 21.06 10.31 -29.10
C PRO A 77 20.13 9.48 -28.22
N PHE A 78 19.37 10.15 -27.35
CA PHE A 78 18.30 9.53 -26.59
C PHE A 78 16.97 9.62 -27.36
N ASP A 79 16.37 8.48 -27.65
CA ASP A 79 15.06 8.40 -28.28
C ASP A 79 13.97 8.11 -27.23
N SER A 80 13.04 9.05 -27.09
CA SER A 80 11.91 8.99 -26.16
C SER A 80 10.91 7.88 -26.46
N HIS A 81 10.87 7.29 -27.66
CA HIS A 81 9.95 6.19 -27.97
C HIS A 81 10.58 4.81 -27.76
N SER A 82 11.91 4.75 -27.69
CA SER A 82 12.65 3.50 -27.54
C SER A 82 12.69 3.00 -26.10
N THR A 83 12.66 1.68 -25.92
CA THR A 83 12.97 1.05 -24.63
C THR A 83 14.44 0.68 -24.61
N PHE A 84 15.07 0.77 -23.45
CA PHE A 84 16.47 0.37 -23.28
C PHE A 84 16.71 -0.28 -21.92
N GLU A 85 17.71 -1.15 -21.85
CA GLU A 85 18.20 -1.73 -20.59
C GLU A 85 19.73 -1.64 -20.59
N ARG A 86 20.29 -1.11 -19.50
CA ARG A 86 21.72 -0.89 -19.36
C ARG A 86 22.16 -1.18 -17.93
N CYS A 87 23.10 -2.11 -17.78
CA CYS A 87 23.74 -2.39 -16.50
C CYS A 87 24.96 -1.48 -16.34
N VAL A 88 25.04 -0.76 -15.22
CA VAL A 88 26.19 0.10 -14.93
C VAL A 88 26.72 -0.16 -13.54
N ASN A 89 28.04 -0.04 -13.40
CA ASN A 89 28.70 -0.12 -12.11
C ASN A 89 28.70 1.25 -11.43
N VAL A 90 28.03 1.35 -10.28
CA VAL A 90 27.90 2.57 -9.48
C VAL A 90 28.93 2.55 -8.37
N SER A 91 29.79 3.55 -8.29
CA SER A 91 30.71 3.72 -7.16
C SER A 91 29.98 4.19 -5.91
N LEU A 92 30.27 3.58 -4.76
CA LEU A 92 29.67 3.89 -3.48
C LEU A 92 30.62 4.77 -2.63
N PRO A 93 30.25 6.03 -2.35
CA PRO A 93 31.01 6.89 -1.44
C PRO A 93 31.15 6.29 -0.03
N GLU A 94 32.18 6.70 0.70
CA GLU A 94 32.40 6.26 2.09
C GLU A 94 31.22 6.57 3.01
N GLU A 95 30.60 7.72 2.82
CA GLU A 95 29.42 8.15 3.58
C GLU A 95 28.24 7.19 3.39
N THR A 96 28.00 6.74 2.15
CA THR A 96 26.97 5.74 1.85
C THR A 96 27.32 4.38 2.46
N ARG A 97 28.60 3.99 2.42
CA ARG A 97 29.09 2.76 3.06
C ARG A 97 28.96 2.82 4.58
N ALA A 98 29.03 4.01 5.17
CA ALA A 98 28.78 4.29 6.58
C ALA A 98 27.29 4.49 6.91
N ASN A 99 26.40 3.74 6.24
CA ASN A 99 24.94 3.78 6.42
C ASN A 99 24.25 5.07 5.94
N GLY A 100 24.92 5.88 5.12
CA GLY A 100 24.34 7.07 4.48
C GLY A 100 23.42 6.75 3.31
N SER A 101 22.68 7.75 2.86
CA SER A 101 21.84 7.69 1.66
C SER A 101 22.63 8.01 0.38
N LEU A 102 22.22 7.41 -0.73
CA LEU A 102 22.70 7.74 -2.07
C LEU A 102 21.49 7.94 -2.99
N TYR A 103 21.59 8.94 -3.86
CA TYR A 103 20.57 9.31 -4.82
C TYR A 103 21.11 9.17 -6.24
N ALA A 104 20.25 8.77 -7.16
CA ALA A 104 20.47 8.87 -8.58
C ALA A 104 19.64 10.05 -9.13
N VAL A 105 20.28 10.96 -9.85
CA VAL A 105 19.62 12.08 -10.51
C VAL A 105 19.67 11.85 -12.01
N VAL A 106 18.50 11.74 -12.61
CA VAL A 106 18.32 11.51 -14.04
C VAL A 106 18.03 12.84 -14.70
N TYR A 107 18.83 13.22 -15.69
CA TYR A 107 18.67 14.45 -16.47
C TYR A 107 18.31 14.15 -17.93
N ILE A 108 17.34 14.87 -18.45
CA ILE A 108 17.05 14.98 -19.88
C ILE A 108 17.33 16.42 -20.29
N HIS A 109 18.22 16.59 -21.26
CA HIS A 109 18.66 17.89 -21.75
C HIS A 109 18.99 17.83 -23.24
N LYS A 110 19.24 18.99 -23.84
CA LYS A 110 19.65 19.09 -25.24
C LYS A 110 21.01 18.44 -25.46
N ALA A 111 21.14 17.64 -26.53
CA ALA A 111 22.39 16.99 -26.89
C ALA A 111 23.51 18.01 -27.16
N GLY A 112 24.70 17.75 -26.61
CA GLY A 112 25.88 18.59 -26.77
C GLY A 112 26.03 19.76 -25.79
N VAL A 113 25.05 19.99 -24.90
CA VAL A 113 25.14 20.96 -23.80
C VAL A 113 25.25 20.18 -22.48
N SER A 114 25.96 20.71 -21.48
CA SER A 114 25.95 20.09 -20.15
C SER A 114 24.57 20.28 -19.49
N PRO A 115 24.08 19.32 -18.69
CA PRO A 115 22.77 19.47 -18.04
C PRO A 115 22.68 20.78 -17.25
N LEU A 116 23.69 21.06 -16.42
CA LEU A 116 23.76 22.22 -15.52
C LEU A 116 23.69 23.59 -16.23
N GLU A 117 24.01 23.65 -17.53
CA GLU A 117 23.96 24.88 -18.33
C GLU A 117 22.67 24.99 -19.17
N ASP A 118 21.90 23.90 -19.30
CA ASP A 118 20.69 23.87 -20.11
C ASP A 118 19.48 24.40 -19.33
N SER A 119 19.05 25.61 -19.65
CA SER A 119 17.82 26.22 -19.10
C SER A 119 16.53 25.39 -19.32
N ARG A 120 16.52 24.43 -20.26
CA ARG A 120 15.37 23.58 -20.59
C ARG A 120 15.57 22.13 -20.12
N GLU A 121 16.45 21.90 -19.16
CA GLU A 121 16.63 20.58 -18.57
C GLU A 121 15.41 20.13 -17.73
N VAL A 122 15.21 18.82 -17.69
CA VAL A 122 14.30 18.17 -16.75
C VAL A 122 15.09 17.14 -15.97
N HIS A 123 14.99 17.21 -14.66
CA HIS A 123 15.65 16.26 -13.77
C HIS A 123 14.67 15.63 -12.78
N TYR A 124 14.96 14.39 -12.39
CA TYR A 124 14.27 13.68 -11.33
C TYR A 124 15.31 12.98 -10.44
N ALA A 125 15.21 13.20 -9.12
CA ALA A 125 16.07 12.56 -8.14
C ALA A 125 15.34 11.38 -7.48
N ALA A 126 15.96 10.20 -7.48
CA ALA A 126 15.42 9.01 -6.83
C ALA A 126 16.45 8.40 -5.88
N GLN A 127 15.98 7.96 -4.72
CA GLN A 127 16.85 7.31 -3.74
C GLN A 127 17.18 5.88 -4.21
N ILE A 128 18.48 5.54 -4.24
CA ILE A 128 18.97 4.20 -4.63
C ILE A 128 19.43 3.35 -3.45
N THR A 129 19.43 3.92 -2.24
CA THR A 129 19.63 3.19 -0.99
C THR A 129 18.48 3.42 -0.04
N THR A 130 17.81 2.37 0.44
CA THR A 130 16.67 2.49 1.37
C THR A 130 17.03 1.99 2.76
N HIS A 131 16.47 2.60 3.80
CA HIS A 131 16.74 2.19 5.19
C HIS A 131 15.56 1.37 5.71
N ILE A 132 15.82 0.11 6.04
CA ILE A 132 14.78 -0.81 6.54
C ILE A 132 15.27 -1.45 7.83
N THR A 133 14.37 -1.56 8.81
CA THR A 133 14.60 -2.28 10.06
C THR A 133 14.50 -3.80 9.82
N PRO A 134 15.49 -4.60 10.25
CA PRO A 134 15.44 -6.05 10.09
C PRO A 134 14.27 -6.67 10.90
N ARG A 135 13.61 -7.68 10.34
CA ARG A 135 12.41 -8.32 10.91
C ARG A 135 12.67 -9.17 12.16
N HIS A 136 11.59 -9.42 12.89
CA HIS A 136 11.45 -10.45 13.93
C HIS A 136 11.65 -11.90 13.44
N THR A 137 11.36 -12.24 12.18
CA THR A 137 11.60 -13.62 11.66
C THR A 137 13.09 -13.95 11.53
N ASP A 138 13.96 -12.94 11.41
CA ASP A 138 15.42 -13.10 11.51
C ASP A 138 15.94 -12.99 12.96
N MET A 139 15.08 -12.71 13.95
CA MET A 139 15.50 -12.54 15.35
C MET A 139 15.97 -13.83 16.01
N GLN A 140 15.66 -15.02 15.46
CA GLN A 140 16.24 -16.26 16.00
C GLN A 140 17.78 -16.28 15.92
N LYS A 141 18.41 -15.37 15.15
CA LYS A 141 19.87 -15.25 15.03
C LYS A 141 20.51 -14.02 15.66
N ARG A 142 19.76 -13.07 16.23
CA ARG A 142 20.36 -11.87 16.85
C ARG A 142 19.69 -11.52 18.18
N ILE A 143 20.04 -12.31 19.20
CA ILE A 143 19.96 -11.84 20.58
C ILE A 143 21.14 -10.87 20.74
N SER A 144 20.85 -9.65 21.19
CA SER A 144 21.81 -8.57 21.51
C SER A 144 22.28 -7.70 20.32
N GLY A 145 21.41 -6.82 19.84
CA GLY A 145 21.81 -5.68 19.03
C GLY A 145 20.62 -4.75 18.77
N SER A 146 20.78 -3.46 19.07
CA SER A 146 19.80 -2.40 18.80
C SER A 146 19.22 -2.52 17.37
N GLN A 147 17.89 -2.37 17.25
CA GLN A 147 17.13 -2.40 15.99
C GLN A 147 17.42 -1.17 15.12
N ASN A 148 18.69 -0.94 14.79
CA ASN A 148 19.07 0.17 13.95
C ASN A 148 18.73 -0.14 12.49
N PRO A 149 18.10 0.80 11.77
CA PRO A 149 17.82 0.63 10.36
C PRO A 149 19.13 0.51 9.57
N VAL A 150 19.19 -0.50 8.70
CA VAL A 150 20.36 -0.76 7.85
C VAL A 150 20.04 -0.28 6.45
N ALA A 151 20.99 0.37 5.79
CA ALA A 151 20.88 0.73 4.38
C ALA A 151 20.79 -0.54 3.52
N HIS A 152 19.99 -0.48 2.47
CA HIS A 152 19.76 -1.54 1.50
C HIS A 152 19.97 -0.99 0.09
N TRP A 153 20.63 -1.74 -0.78
CA TRP A 153 20.90 -1.34 -2.16
C TRP A 153 19.73 -1.65 -3.08
N ARG A 154 19.36 -0.70 -3.95
CA ARG A 154 18.39 -0.87 -5.01
C ARG A 154 19.11 -1.20 -6.33
N PRO A 155 19.04 -2.45 -6.82
CA PRO A 155 19.76 -2.86 -8.03
C PRO A 155 19.08 -2.44 -9.34
N ARG A 156 17.84 -1.94 -9.30
CA ARG A 156 17.04 -1.60 -10.49
C ARG A 156 16.49 -0.18 -10.42
N LEU A 157 16.79 0.63 -11.43
CA LEU A 157 16.26 1.97 -11.61
C LEU A 157 15.45 2.03 -12.92
N SER A 158 14.13 2.09 -12.77
CA SER A 158 13.21 2.19 -13.90
C SER A 158 12.88 3.65 -14.16
N ILE A 159 13.22 4.15 -15.34
CA ILE A 159 12.97 5.51 -15.80
C ILE A 159 11.85 5.46 -16.82
N THR A 160 10.86 6.32 -16.66
CA THR A 160 9.73 6.40 -17.58
C THR A 160 9.52 7.83 -18.06
N MET A 161 9.40 8.00 -19.37
CA MET A 161 9.18 9.29 -20.00
C MET A 161 7.86 9.28 -20.77
N MET A 162 7.21 10.43 -20.86
CA MET A 162 6.05 10.59 -21.74
C MET A 162 6.49 10.94 -23.17
N SER A 163 6.02 10.18 -24.16
CA SER A 163 6.41 10.38 -25.58
C SER A 163 5.29 10.92 -26.45
N GLU A 164 4.04 10.90 -25.98
CA GLU A 164 2.90 11.43 -26.73
C GLU A 164 2.87 12.96 -26.69
N ASP A 165 2.62 13.59 -27.84
CA ASP A 165 2.40 15.03 -27.94
C ASP A 165 0.93 15.37 -27.71
N PHE A 166 0.60 15.85 -26.51
CA PHE A 166 -0.72 16.40 -26.18
C PHE A 166 -0.67 17.92 -26.08
N THR A 167 -1.84 18.57 -26.21
CA THR A 167 -1.96 20.03 -26.05
C THR A 167 -3.00 20.38 -25.00
N PHE A 168 -2.68 21.36 -24.16
CA PHE A 168 -3.59 21.85 -23.13
C PHE A 168 -3.83 23.34 -23.28
N SER A 169 -5.05 23.78 -22.99
CA SER A 169 -5.29 25.18 -22.65
C SER A 169 -4.88 25.41 -21.19
N LYS A 170 -4.53 26.65 -20.84
CA LYS A 170 -4.14 26.99 -19.46
C LYS A 170 -5.21 26.63 -18.42
N ALA A 171 -6.49 26.70 -18.80
CA ALA A 171 -7.63 26.33 -17.94
C ALA A 171 -7.93 24.82 -17.94
N GLY A 172 -7.61 24.12 -19.03
CA GLY A 172 -7.84 22.69 -19.18
C GLY A 172 -6.75 21.79 -18.60
N LEU A 173 -5.65 22.36 -18.09
CA LEU A 173 -4.54 21.60 -17.51
C LEU A 173 -4.96 20.96 -16.17
N PRO A 174 -4.96 19.62 -16.07
CA PRO A 174 -5.29 18.95 -14.82
C PRO A 174 -4.24 19.20 -13.71
N SER A 175 -4.69 19.31 -12.46
CA SER A 175 -3.81 19.57 -11.31
C SER A 175 -2.83 18.43 -11.04
N ASP A 176 -3.21 17.19 -11.35
CA ASP A 176 -2.39 15.97 -11.21
C ASP A 176 -1.13 16.02 -12.09
N VAL A 177 -1.25 16.55 -13.31
CA VAL A 177 -0.14 16.68 -14.28
C VAL A 177 0.68 17.94 -14.00
N ARG A 178 0.04 19.00 -13.48
CA ARG A 178 0.66 20.31 -13.27
C ARG A 178 1.93 20.28 -12.41
N ARG A 179 2.03 19.36 -11.44
CA ARG A 179 3.22 19.20 -10.58
C ARG A 179 4.44 18.59 -11.29
N TYR A 180 4.22 17.85 -12.37
CA TYR A 180 5.28 17.22 -13.17
C TYR A 180 5.62 18.05 -14.42
N MET A 181 4.74 18.96 -14.82
CA MET A 181 4.87 19.74 -16.04
C MET A 181 5.57 21.08 -15.79
N ARG A 182 6.81 21.22 -16.28
CA ARG A 182 7.50 22.51 -16.37
C ARG A 182 7.18 23.17 -17.70
N VAL A 183 6.73 24.42 -17.67
CA VAL A 183 6.38 25.18 -18.88
C VAL A 183 7.44 26.23 -19.13
N SER A 184 8.00 26.20 -20.33
CA SER A 184 8.87 27.24 -20.89
C SER A 184 8.04 28.15 -21.80
N GLN A 185 8.24 29.47 -21.69
CA GLN A 185 7.61 30.44 -22.57
C GLN A 185 8.66 31.07 -23.47
N GLU A 186 8.50 30.91 -24.78
CA GLU A 186 9.36 31.53 -25.79
C GLU A 186 8.50 32.39 -26.70
N GLY A 187 8.52 33.70 -26.43
CA GLY A 187 7.64 34.67 -27.11
C GLY A 187 6.16 34.37 -26.89
N ARG A 188 5.43 34.05 -27.96
CA ARG A 188 3.98 33.76 -27.93
C ARG A 188 3.66 32.26 -27.84
N GLN A 189 4.67 31.39 -27.93
CA GLN A 189 4.50 29.94 -27.83
C GLN A 189 4.82 29.47 -26.40
N MET A 190 3.86 28.77 -25.78
CA MET A 190 4.09 28.09 -24.52
C MET A 190 4.40 26.62 -24.81
N THR A 191 5.55 26.14 -24.37
CA THR A 191 5.94 24.73 -24.53
C THR A 191 6.16 24.08 -23.18
N TYR A 192 5.67 22.86 -22.98
CA TYR A 192 6.03 22.09 -21.80
C TYR A 192 7.25 21.21 -22.09
N LEU A 193 8.13 21.13 -21.10
CA LEU A 193 9.29 20.25 -21.14
C LEU A 193 8.86 18.78 -20.96
N PRO A 194 9.69 17.83 -21.40
CA PRO A 194 9.37 16.41 -21.27
C PRO A 194 9.00 15.98 -19.86
N LEU A 195 7.97 15.16 -19.72
CA LEU A 195 7.56 14.63 -18.43
C LEU A 195 8.40 13.39 -18.11
N LEU A 196 9.28 13.52 -17.12
CA LEU A 196 10.17 12.47 -16.63
C LEU A 196 9.70 12.00 -15.25
N LEU A 197 9.61 10.68 -15.11
CA LEU A 197 9.32 10.00 -13.85
C LEU A 197 10.32 8.88 -13.61
N VAL A 198 10.75 8.70 -12.37
CA VAL A 198 11.33 7.42 -11.95
C VAL A 198 10.21 6.56 -11.40
N ASP A 199 10.12 5.34 -11.91
CA ASP A 199 9.12 4.40 -11.49
C ASP A 199 9.46 3.81 -10.11
N GLU A 200 8.77 4.34 -9.10
CA GLU A 200 8.76 3.84 -7.72
C GLU A 200 7.75 2.70 -7.50
N LEU A 201 6.81 2.50 -8.43
CA LEU A 201 5.75 1.51 -8.33
C LEU A 201 6.20 0.11 -8.78
N SER A 202 7.21 0.01 -9.64
CA SER A 202 7.86 -1.28 -9.95
C SER A 202 8.84 -1.73 -8.86
N PHE A 203 9.22 -0.84 -7.94
CA PHE A 203 10.16 -1.16 -6.88
C PHE A 203 9.50 -1.96 -5.73
N ARG A 204 10.21 -2.98 -5.26
CA ARG A 204 9.81 -3.85 -4.15
C ARG A 204 10.95 -3.99 -3.14
N VAL A 205 10.59 -4.14 -1.88
CA VAL A 205 11.46 -4.45 -0.74
C VAL A 205 12.17 -5.79 -0.94
N ARG A 206 11.53 -6.79 -1.57
CA ARG A 206 12.14 -8.10 -1.86
C ARG A 206 13.34 -8.03 -2.82
N ASP A 207 13.44 -6.96 -3.62
CA ASP A 207 14.51 -6.79 -4.61
C ASP A 207 15.75 -6.09 -4.00
N LEU A 208 15.69 -5.71 -2.73
CA LEU A 208 16.76 -5.01 -2.03
C LEU A 208 17.90 -5.94 -1.61
N MET A 209 19.14 -5.42 -1.67
CA MET A 209 20.34 -6.17 -1.34
C MET A 209 21.08 -5.57 -0.14
N VAL A 210 21.25 -6.33 0.95
CA VAL A 210 21.90 -5.86 2.19
C VAL A 210 23.42 -6.05 2.17
N GLY A 211 23.89 -7.23 1.78
CA GLY A 211 25.29 -7.64 1.97
C GLY A 211 26.30 -6.87 1.11
N HIS A 212 25.81 -6.16 0.11
CA HIS A 212 26.61 -5.57 -0.97
C HIS A 212 27.09 -4.14 -0.69
N ILE A 213 26.48 -3.42 0.26
CA ILE A 213 26.80 -2.00 0.51
C ILE A 213 28.23 -1.78 1.01
N LYS A 214 28.89 -2.80 1.57
CA LYS A 214 30.29 -2.69 1.99
C LYS A 214 31.28 -2.65 0.81
N GLN A 215 30.85 -3.03 -0.39
CA GLN A 215 31.69 -3.01 -1.59
C GLN A 215 31.87 -1.57 -2.09
N SER A 216 32.96 -1.30 -2.80
CA SER A 216 33.26 0.04 -3.35
C SER A 216 32.43 0.37 -4.59
N SER A 217 31.88 -0.64 -5.27
CA SER A 217 31.04 -0.46 -6.45
C SER A 217 30.01 -1.58 -6.59
N LEU A 218 28.82 -1.23 -7.06
CA LEU A 218 27.68 -2.15 -7.22
C LEU A 218 26.99 -1.98 -8.58
N MET A 219 26.48 -3.09 -9.10
CA MET A 219 25.73 -3.07 -10.35
C MET A 219 24.33 -2.51 -10.14
N CYS A 220 23.93 -1.61 -11.04
CA CYS A 220 22.59 -1.06 -11.15
C CYS A 220 22.10 -1.26 -12.59
N ASN A 221 20.94 -1.91 -12.75
CA ASN A 221 20.25 -2.04 -14.02
C ASN A 221 19.32 -0.85 -14.20
N ILE A 222 19.62 -0.01 -15.17
CA ILE A 222 18.79 1.13 -15.54
C ILE A 222 17.93 0.72 -16.74
N MET A 223 16.62 0.78 -16.56
CA MET A 223 15.64 0.46 -17.59
C MET A 223 14.92 1.73 -18.03
N GLY A 224 14.91 2.02 -19.32
CA GLY A 224 14.13 3.11 -19.91
C GLY A 224 12.86 2.58 -20.55
N SER A 225 11.73 3.18 -20.19
CA SER A 225 10.43 2.89 -20.78
C SER A 225 9.68 4.18 -21.08
N SER A 226 8.57 4.06 -21.80
CA SER A 226 7.81 5.23 -22.21
C SER A 226 6.31 5.03 -22.08
N PHE A 227 5.61 6.07 -21.65
CA PHE A 227 4.15 6.13 -21.68
C PHE A 227 3.69 6.57 -23.06
N ALA A 228 2.95 5.67 -23.72
CA ALA A 228 2.34 5.93 -25.03
C ALA A 228 1.10 6.82 -24.96
N ASP A 229 0.38 6.83 -23.82
CA ASP A 229 -0.88 7.55 -23.65
C ASP A 229 -0.90 8.42 -22.39
N LEU A 230 -1.46 9.63 -22.48
CA LEU A 230 -1.67 10.52 -21.34
C LEU A 230 -2.52 9.90 -20.23
N ALA A 231 -3.57 9.15 -20.58
CA ALA A 231 -4.43 8.50 -19.59
C ALA A 231 -3.65 7.51 -18.71
N ARG A 232 -2.69 6.78 -19.31
CA ARG A 232 -1.83 5.83 -18.59
C ARG A 232 -0.86 6.56 -17.66
N PHE A 233 -0.27 7.66 -18.11
CA PHE A 233 0.57 8.52 -17.27
C PHE A 233 -0.20 9.04 -16.05
N ARG A 234 -1.40 9.60 -16.27
CA ARG A 234 -2.24 10.12 -15.19
C ARG A 234 -2.66 9.03 -14.21
N PHE A 235 -3.00 7.84 -14.71
CA PHE A 235 -3.31 6.69 -13.86
C PHE A 235 -2.12 6.29 -13.00
N TRP A 236 -0.92 6.26 -13.59
CA TRP A 236 0.33 5.97 -12.86
C TRP A 236 0.59 6.95 -11.72
N VAL A 237 0.44 8.24 -12.01
CA VAL A 237 0.59 9.32 -11.03
C VAL A 237 -0.41 9.17 -9.87
N HIS A 238 -1.67 8.90 -10.17
CA HIS A 238 -2.67 8.65 -9.11
C HIS A 238 -2.36 7.38 -8.31
N LEU A 239 -1.83 6.34 -8.95
CA LEU A 239 -1.45 5.12 -8.26
C LEU A 239 -0.33 5.37 -7.25
N GLN A 240 0.62 6.23 -7.59
CA GLN A 240 1.68 6.66 -6.67
C GLN A 240 1.11 7.42 -5.46
N ASP A 241 0.13 8.32 -5.67
CA ASP A 241 -0.55 9.02 -4.57
C ASP A 241 -1.34 8.06 -3.65
N VAL A 242 -1.98 7.04 -4.23
CA VAL A 242 -2.69 6.00 -3.46
C VAL A 242 -1.70 5.22 -2.60
N VAL A 243 -0.57 4.78 -3.16
CA VAL A 243 0.49 4.09 -2.42
C VAL A 243 1.04 4.96 -1.30
N TYR A 244 1.26 6.25 -1.56
CA TYR A 244 1.67 7.21 -0.54
C TYR A 244 0.64 7.34 0.59
N SER A 245 -0.65 7.41 0.24
CA SER A 245 -1.74 7.45 1.22
C SER A 245 -1.83 6.17 2.04
N LEU A 246 -1.63 4.99 1.42
CA LEU A 246 -1.60 3.70 2.13
C LEU A 246 -0.49 3.64 3.19
N ARG A 247 0.69 4.20 2.89
CA ARG A 247 1.76 4.37 3.89
C ARG A 247 1.29 5.21 5.08
N GLN A 248 0.60 6.32 4.82
CA GLN A 248 0.06 7.18 5.88
C GLN A 248 -1.03 6.50 6.72
N PHE A 249 -1.79 5.57 6.14
CA PHE A 249 -2.75 4.73 6.87
C PHE A 249 -2.11 3.59 7.68
N GLY A 250 -0.77 3.53 7.73
CA GLY A 250 -0.03 2.56 8.55
C GLY A 250 0.05 1.17 7.93
N PHE A 251 -0.07 1.04 6.60
CA PHE A 251 0.26 -0.23 5.95
C PHE A 251 1.77 -0.48 6.00
N SER A 252 2.16 -1.73 6.31
CA SER A 252 3.55 -2.19 6.19
C SER A 252 4.01 -2.12 4.72
N GLU A 253 5.30 -1.84 4.49
CA GLU A 253 5.89 -1.78 3.14
C GLU A 253 5.70 -3.09 2.35
N GLU A 254 5.56 -4.22 3.03
CA GLU A 254 5.30 -5.52 2.40
C GLU A 254 3.87 -5.66 1.89
N ASN A 255 2.89 -5.30 2.71
CA ASN A 255 1.49 -5.26 2.28
C ASN A 255 1.32 -4.26 1.15
N ILE A 256 2.04 -3.14 1.21
CA ILE A 256 2.08 -2.15 0.12
C ILE A 256 2.68 -2.76 -1.15
N ASP A 257 3.72 -3.57 -1.04
CA ASP A 257 4.35 -4.23 -2.18
C ASP A 257 3.45 -5.27 -2.84
N GLU A 258 2.70 -6.04 -2.06
CA GLU A 258 1.65 -6.92 -2.57
C GLU A 258 0.56 -6.12 -3.28
N ILE A 259 0.12 -5.01 -2.68
CA ILE A 259 -0.85 -4.10 -3.28
C ILE A 259 -0.29 -3.52 -4.60
N LYS A 260 0.94 -3.01 -4.63
CA LYS A 260 1.56 -2.51 -5.86
C LYS A 260 1.65 -3.62 -6.94
N GLU A 261 1.95 -4.86 -6.56
CA GLU A 261 2.04 -6.00 -7.49
C GLU A 261 0.68 -6.29 -8.12
N THR A 262 -0.37 -6.34 -7.31
CA THR A 262 -1.73 -6.49 -7.84
C THR A 262 -2.15 -5.31 -8.71
N LEU A 263 -1.80 -4.08 -8.34
CA LEU A 263 -2.23 -2.89 -9.08
C LEU A 263 -1.50 -2.69 -10.41
N VAL A 264 -0.19 -2.93 -10.45
CA VAL A 264 0.63 -2.79 -11.67
C VAL A 264 0.43 -3.97 -12.62
N GLY A 265 0.23 -5.19 -12.09
CA GLY A 265 0.08 -6.41 -12.87
C GLY A 265 -1.33 -6.67 -13.40
N SER A 266 -2.35 -5.93 -12.94
CA SER A 266 -3.74 -6.17 -13.31
C SER A 266 -4.21 -5.34 -14.51
N ASN A 267 -5.16 -5.89 -15.25
CA ASN A 267 -5.93 -5.12 -16.23
C ASN A 267 -6.80 -4.07 -15.51
N LEU A 268 -6.85 -2.85 -16.05
CA LEU A 268 -7.64 -1.74 -15.49
C LEU A 268 -9.10 -2.12 -15.23
N TYR A 269 -9.71 -2.92 -16.11
CA TYR A 269 -11.09 -3.40 -15.94
C TYR A 269 -11.29 -4.27 -14.70
N VAL A 270 -10.35 -5.19 -14.41
CA VAL A 270 -10.39 -6.05 -13.23
C VAL A 270 -10.24 -5.21 -11.97
N LEU A 271 -9.32 -4.23 -12.01
CA LEU A 271 -9.07 -3.33 -10.90
C LEU A 271 -10.29 -2.47 -10.55
N ILE A 272 -10.99 -1.93 -11.56
CA ILE A 272 -12.24 -1.18 -11.37
C ILE A 272 -13.33 -2.10 -10.79
N LEU A 273 -13.46 -3.32 -11.29
CA LEU A 273 -14.44 -4.28 -10.78
C LEU A 273 -14.18 -4.66 -9.32
N THR A 274 -12.93 -4.96 -8.97
CA THR A 274 -12.53 -5.27 -7.59
C THR A 274 -12.77 -4.09 -6.66
N ALA A 275 -12.47 -2.86 -7.09
CA ALA A 275 -12.77 -1.65 -6.33
C ALA A 275 -14.28 -1.49 -6.10
N LEU A 276 -15.11 -1.75 -7.11
CA LEU A 276 -16.56 -1.68 -7.01
C LEU A 276 -17.12 -2.72 -6.03
N ILE A 277 -16.67 -3.98 -6.12
CA ILE A 277 -17.08 -5.07 -5.23
C ILE A 277 -16.67 -4.75 -3.78
N THR A 278 -15.45 -4.27 -3.58
CA THR A 278 -14.93 -3.89 -2.25
C THR A 278 -15.73 -2.73 -1.65
N ALA A 279 -16.05 -1.71 -2.45
CA ALA A 279 -16.89 -0.59 -2.01
C ALA A 279 -18.30 -1.04 -1.62
N LEU A 280 -18.92 -1.93 -2.42
CA LEU A 280 -20.23 -2.48 -2.11
C LEU A 280 -20.20 -3.30 -0.81
N HIS A 281 -19.15 -4.09 -0.60
CA HIS A 281 -18.96 -4.86 0.63
C HIS A 281 -18.91 -3.96 1.86
N LEU A 282 -18.08 -2.90 1.83
CA LEU A 282 -17.97 -1.91 2.92
C LEU A 282 -19.30 -1.20 3.20
N ILE A 283 -20.07 -0.86 2.15
CA ILE A 283 -21.40 -0.26 2.30
C ILE A 283 -22.36 -1.25 2.99
N CYS A 284 -22.36 -2.52 2.59
CA CYS A 284 -23.18 -3.56 3.20
C CYS A 284 -22.83 -3.77 4.68
N GLU A 285 -21.55 -3.81 5.04
CA GLU A 285 -21.09 -3.91 6.43
C GLU A 285 -21.56 -2.70 7.26
N PHE A 286 -21.41 -1.49 6.73
CA PHE A 286 -21.87 -0.28 7.40
C PHE A 286 -23.40 -0.28 7.61
N LEU A 287 -24.17 -0.70 6.60
CA LEU A 287 -25.62 -0.81 6.69
C LEU A 287 -26.04 -1.87 7.71
N ALA A 288 -25.33 -3.02 7.76
CA ALA A 288 -25.57 -4.05 8.75
C ALA A 288 -25.33 -3.51 10.17
N LEU A 289 -24.21 -2.81 10.40
CA LEU A 289 -23.90 -2.17 11.68
C LEU A 289 -24.96 -1.13 12.08
N LYS A 290 -25.37 -0.27 11.14
CA LYS A 290 -26.41 0.73 11.37
C LYS A 290 -27.75 0.08 11.73
N ASN A 291 -28.15 -0.96 11.01
CA ASN A 291 -29.39 -1.68 11.27
C ASN A 291 -29.37 -2.34 12.65
N ASP A 292 -28.25 -2.95 13.00
CA ASP A 292 -28.04 -3.59 14.30
C ASP A 292 -28.13 -2.56 15.44
N ILE A 293 -27.41 -1.43 15.37
CA ILE A 293 -27.53 -0.35 16.36
C ILE A 293 -28.98 0.14 16.50
N SER A 294 -29.68 0.34 15.37
CA SER A 294 -31.07 0.80 15.35
C SER A 294 -32.03 -0.19 16.01
N SER A 295 -31.86 -1.48 15.71
CA SER A 295 -32.64 -2.59 16.29
C SER A 295 -32.44 -2.64 17.80
N TRP A 296 -31.18 -2.63 18.25
CA TRP A 296 -30.85 -2.65 19.66
C TRP A 296 -31.33 -1.41 20.39
N ARG A 297 -31.28 -0.22 19.78
CA ARG A 297 -31.78 1.03 20.38
C ARG A 297 -33.27 0.96 20.72
N LYS A 298 -34.09 0.37 19.84
CA LYS A 298 -35.56 0.31 19.99
C LYS A 298 -36.05 -0.76 20.98
N LYS A 299 -35.25 -1.78 21.30
CA LYS A 299 -35.63 -2.84 22.24
C LYS A 299 -35.76 -2.32 23.67
N LYS A 300 -36.96 -2.52 24.27
CA LYS A 300 -37.29 -2.21 25.67
C LYS A 300 -37.31 -3.44 26.58
N SER A 301 -37.73 -4.59 26.05
CA SER A 301 -37.72 -5.90 26.72
C SER A 301 -36.56 -6.74 26.18
N MET A 302 -35.92 -7.53 27.05
CA MET A 302 -34.83 -8.45 26.70
C MET A 302 -35.30 -9.92 26.59
N VAL A 303 -36.62 -10.15 26.56
CA VAL A 303 -37.23 -11.46 26.34
C VAL A 303 -36.76 -12.03 25.00
N GLY A 304 -36.38 -13.31 24.99
CA GLY A 304 -35.84 -14.01 23.82
C GLY A 304 -34.35 -13.74 23.52
N MET A 305 -33.62 -13.02 24.38
CA MET A 305 -32.18 -12.76 24.19
C MET A 305 -31.31 -13.38 25.29
N SER A 306 -30.37 -14.22 24.88
CA SER A 306 -29.36 -14.82 25.75
C SER A 306 -28.35 -13.79 26.23
N ARG A 307 -28.28 -13.57 27.55
CA ARG A 307 -27.27 -12.69 28.17
C ARG A 307 -25.86 -13.27 28.04
N LYS A 308 -25.75 -14.60 28.13
CA LYS A 308 -24.47 -15.32 27.99
C LYS A 308 -23.92 -15.17 26.57
N LEU A 309 -24.76 -15.28 25.55
CA LEU A 309 -24.36 -15.13 24.16
C LEU A 309 -23.87 -13.71 23.85
N VAL A 310 -24.51 -12.68 24.40
CA VAL A 310 -24.08 -11.29 24.21
C VAL A 310 -22.72 -11.02 24.84
N LEU A 311 -22.48 -11.52 26.06
CA LEU A 311 -21.16 -11.46 26.70
C LEU A 311 -20.10 -12.20 25.89
N TRP A 312 -20.41 -13.41 25.43
CA TRP A 312 -19.47 -14.21 24.64
C TRP A 312 -19.12 -13.55 23.31
N ARG A 313 -20.10 -12.98 22.61
CA ARG A 313 -19.88 -12.21 21.39
C ARG A 313 -19.00 -10.99 21.65
N CYS A 314 -19.30 -10.21 22.68
CA CYS A 314 -18.47 -9.06 23.06
C CYS A 314 -17.03 -9.48 23.38
N LEU A 315 -16.82 -10.54 24.15
CA LEU A 315 -15.48 -11.05 24.47
C LEU A 315 -14.74 -11.50 23.22
N SER A 316 -15.39 -12.28 22.35
CA SER A 316 -14.81 -12.76 21.09
C SER A 316 -14.39 -11.59 20.19
N THR A 317 -15.28 -10.61 19.97
CA THR A 317 -14.98 -9.43 19.15
C THR A 317 -13.89 -8.55 19.77
N LEU A 318 -13.85 -8.42 21.11
CA LEU A 318 -12.80 -7.69 21.80
C LEU A 318 -11.43 -8.39 21.66
N LEU A 319 -11.38 -9.72 21.78
CA LEU A 319 -10.17 -10.50 21.57
C LEU A 319 -9.67 -10.39 20.12
N ILE A 320 -10.58 -10.45 19.14
CA ILE A 320 -10.25 -10.22 17.72
C ILE A 320 -9.70 -8.80 17.53
N PHE A 321 -10.36 -7.79 18.09
CA PHE A 321 -9.89 -6.40 18.00
C PHE A 321 -8.51 -6.22 18.63
N LEU A 322 -8.27 -6.78 19.83
CA LEU A 322 -6.98 -6.72 20.51
C LEU A 322 -5.88 -7.42 19.70
N HIS A 323 -6.17 -8.58 19.11
CA HIS A 323 -5.24 -9.29 18.24
C HIS A 323 -4.90 -8.47 16.98
N LEU A 324 -5.91 -7.86 16.34
CA LEU A 324 -5.70 -7.05 15.16
C LEU A 324 -4.99 -5.72 15.46
N LEU A 325 -5.10 -5.20 16.68
CA LEU A 325 -4.47 -3.95 17.10
C LEU A 325 -2.93 -4.00 17.04
N GLU A 326 -2.34 -5.19 17.19
CA GLU A 326 -0.89 -5.37 17.12
C GLU A 326 -0.35 -5.52 15.69
N GLU A 327 -1.15 -6.08 14.76
CA GLU A 327 -0.63 -6.56 13.47
C GLU A 327 -1.28 -5.93 12.23
N THR A 328 -2.30 -5.06 12.37
CA THR A 328 -3.09 -4.60 11.21
C THR A 328 -3.11 -3.09 10.97
N SER A 329 -3.40 -2.72 9.72
CA SER A 329 -3.50 -1.33 9.28
C SER A 329 -4.75 -0.63 9.81
N LEU A 330 -4.70 0.70 9.91
CA LEU A 330 -5.79 1.52 10.44
C LEU A 330 -7.11 1.30 9.69
N LEU A 331 -7.02 1.02 8.38
CA LEU A 331 -8.19 0.80 7.52
C LEU A 331 -9.02 -0.42 7.95
N VAL A 332 -8.37 -1.49 8.43
CA VAL A 332 -9.06 -2.69 8.94
C VAL A 332 -9.42 -2.52 10.41
N LEU A 333 -8.57 -1.86 11.18
CA LEU A 333 -8.75 -1.66 12.61
C LEU A 333 -9.97 -0.79 12.95
N VAL A 334 -10.24 0.26 12.14
CA VAL A 334 -11.36 1.20 12.40
C VAL A 334 -12.73 0.52 12.31
N PRO A 335 -13.10 -0.20 11.23
CA PRO A 335 -14.37 -0.93 11.17
C PRO A 335 -14.54 -1.94 12.30
N VAL A 336 -13.49 -2.72 12.62
CA VAL A 336 -13.54 -3.72 13.70
C VAL A 336 -13.67 -3.05 15.07
N GLY A 337 -12.94 -1.95 15.31
CA GLY A 337 -13.01 -1.19 16.56
C GLY A 337 -14.37 -0.53 16.79
N LEU A 338 -15.02 -0.03 15.73
CA LEU A 338 -16.40 0.45 15.79
C LEU A 338 -17.37 -0.70 16.13
N GLY A 339 -17.20 -1.87 15.51
CA GLY A 339 -17.96 -3.07 15.83
C GLY A 339 -17.80 -3.51 17.29
N ALA A 340 -16.56 -3.57 17.79
CA ALA A 340 -16.25 -3.90 19.17
C ALA A 340 -16.88 -2.90 20.16
N SER A 341 -16.82 -1.61 19.86
CA SER A 341 -17.46 -0.55 20.67
C SER A 341 -18.98 -0.74 20.75
N VAL A 342 -19.61 -1.16 19.65
CA VAL A 342 -21.06 -1.45 19.60
C VAL A 342 -21.40 -2.71 20.41
N GLU A 343 -20.58 -3.75 20.36
CA GLU A 343 -20.79 -4.95 21.20
C GLU A 343 -20.68 -4.63 22.70
N VAL A 344 -19.69 -3.82 23.10
CA VAL A 344 -19.56 -3.33 24.48
C VAL A 344 -20.80 -2.53 24.90
N TRP A 345 -21.30 -1.65 24.03
CA TRP A 345 -22.53 -0.90 24.31
C TRP A 345 -23.75 -1.82 24.51
N LYS A 346 -23.87 -2.91 23.74
CA LYS A 346 -24.95 -3.89 23.94
C LYS A 346 -24.86 -4.57 25.29
N VAL A 347 -23.66 -4.91 25.77
CA VAL A 347 -23.47 -5.47 27.12
C VAL A 347 -23.99 -4.51 28.18
N PHE A 348 -23.57 -3.24 28.15
CA PHE A 348 -24.09 -2.24 29.09
C PHE A 348 -25.61 -2.13 29.07
N LYS A 349 -26.21 -2.22 27.87
CA LYS A 349 -27.66 -2.18 27.69
C LYS A 349 -28.37 -3.43 28.27
N VAL A 350 -27.84 -4.63 28.04
CA VAL A 350 -28.43 -5.90 28.52
C VAL A 350 -28.40 -6.01 30.04
N PHE A 351 -27.30 -5.60 30.66
CA PHE A 351 -27.18 -5.66 32.12
C PHE A 351 -27.89 -4.51 32.84
N LYS A 352 -28.56 -3.61 32.09
CA LYS A 352 -29.22 -2.40 32.62
C LYS A 352 -28.31 -1.64 33.60
N ILE A 353 -26.99 -1.64 33.34
CA ILE A 353 -26.01 -0.92 34.16
C ILE A 353 -26.21 0.56 33.84
N GLN A 354 -27.13 1.20 34.55
CA GLN A 354 -27.14 2.65 34.63
C GLN A 354 -25.89 3.03 35.41
N VAL A 355 -25.00 3.79 34.76
CA VAL A 355 -23.85 4.43 35.40
C VAL A 355 -24.38 5.50 36.35
N GLN A 356 -24.94 5.08 37.47
CA GLN A 356 -25.10 5.87 38.67
C GLN A 356 -23.91 5.48 39.54
N TRP A 357 -22.95 6.40 39.66
CA TRP A 357 -21.76 6.28 40.49
C TRP A 357 -22.13 6.39 41.98
N LYS A 358 -23.07 5.56 42.45
CA LYS A 358 -23.39 5.34 43.85
C LYS A 358 -23.82 3.89 44.04
N SER A 359 -23.05 3.23 44.90
CA SER A 359 -23.30 1.91 45.49
C SER A 359 -24.79 1.69 45.78
N SER A 360 -25.43 0.78 45.05
CA SER A 360 -26.53 -0.02 45.61
C SER A 360 -26.81 -1.23 44.74
N LYS A 361 -26.86 -2.41 45.37
CA LYS A 361 -27.28 -3.67 44.77
C LYS A 361 -28.73 -3.53 44.28
N SER A 362 -28.92 -3.22 43.01
CA SER A 362 -30.24 -3.37 42.37
C SER A 362 -30.45 -4.86 42.09
N LEU A 363 -31.20 -5.52 42.96
CA LEU A 363 -31.70 -6.87 42.75
C LEU A 363 -32.54 -6.84 41.47
N ILE A 364 -32.05 -7.50 40.41
CA ILE A 364 -32.65 -7.49 39.09
C ILE A 364 -34.04 -8.13 39.18
N HIS A 365 -35.10 -7.32 39.24
CA HIS A 365 -36.47 -7.81 39.11
C HIS A 365 -36.66 -8.28 37.67
N LEU A 366 -36.52 -9.59 37.47
CA LEU A 366 -36.74 -10.27 36.20
C LEU A 366 -38.24 -10.45 36.01
N ASP A 367 -38.75 -10.06 34.84
CA ASP A 367 -40.11 -10.40 34.45
C ASP A 367 -40.22 -11.92 34.23
N GLU A 368 -41.40 -12.51 34.41
CA GLU A 368 -41.59 -13.98 34.33
C GLU A 368 -41.18 -14.52 32.95
N GLU A 369 -41.40 -13.76 31.89
CA GLU A 369 -40.97 -14.09 30.52
C GLU A 369 -39.44 -13.99 30.32
N GLU A 370 -38.77 -13.04 31.01
CA GLU A 370 -37.30 -12.96 31.00
C GLU A 370 -36.69 -14.14 31.76
N ARG A 371 -37.33 -14.59 32.84
CA ARG A 371 -36.90 -15.77 33.60
C ARG A 371 -36.98 -17.05 32.76
N ARG A 372 -38.10 -17.27 32.07
CA ARG A 372 -38.24 -18.41 31.13
C ARG A 372 -37.20 -18.38 30.02
N THR A 373 -36.90 -17.18 29.50
CA THR A 373 -35.82 -17.01 28.50
C THR A 373 -34.46 -17.46 29.04
N VAL A 374 -34.13 -17.12 30.28
CA VAL A 374 -32.87 -17.52 30.93
C VAL A 374 -32.80 -19.04 31.14
N GLU A 375 -33.92 -19.68 31.48
CA GLU A 375 -34.00 -21.12 31.67
C GLU A 375 -33.79 -21.88 30.36
N TYR A 376 -34.47 -21.47 29.27
CA TYR A 376 -34.25 -22.04 27.94
C TYR A 376 -32.81 -21.81 27.43
N ASP A 377 -32.24 -20.63 27.67
CA ASP A 377 -30.85 -20.33 27.33
C ASP A 377 -29.86 -21.21 28.12
N ALA A 378 -30.12 -21.45 29.41
CA ALA A 378 -29.30 -22.35 30.21
C ALA A 378 -29.34 -23.79 29.68
N GLN A 379 -30.53 -24.28 29.31
CA GLN A 379 -30.70 -25.60 28.75
C GLN A 379 -30.00 -25.74 27.38
N ALA A 380 -30.17 -24.78 26.48
CA ALA A 380 -29.52 -24.77 25.17
C ALA A 380 -27.98 -24.70 25.31
N SER A 381 -27.46 -23.83 26.19
CA SER A 381 -26.01 -23.72 26.44
C SER A 381 -25.39 -25.01 26.98
N ARG A 382 -26.13 -25.77 27.80
CA ARG A 382 -25.69 -27.06 28.31
C ARG A 382 -25.58 -28.09 27.19
N TYR A 383 -26.60 -28.22 26.33
CA TYR A 383 -26.54 -29.12 25.19
C TYR A 383 -25.42 -28.75 24.20
N LEU A 384 -25.25 -27.46 23.93
CA LEU A 384 -24.17 -26.99 23.07
C LEU A 384 -22.79 -27.29 23.67
N SER A 385 -22.62 -27.18 24.99
CA SER A 385 -21.36 -27.47 25.67
C SER A 385 -20.92 -28.94 25.52
N TYR A 386 -21.88 -29.88 25.47
CA TYR A 386 -21.59 -31.30 25.25
C TYR A 386 -21.03 -31.58 23.84
N LEU A 387 -21.28 -30.71 22.87
CA LEU A 387 -20.69 -30.79 21.53
C LEU A 387 -19.38 -30.01 21.43
N VAL A 388 -19.34 -28.78 21.97
CA VAL A 388 -18.19 -27.87 21.80
C VAL A 388 -16.98 -28.31 22.61
N TYR A 389 -17.15 -28.74 23.87
CA TYR A 389 -16.02 -29.15 24.71
C TYR A 389 -15.23 -30.34 24.16
N PRO A 390 -15.84 -31.46 23.71
CA PRO A 390 -15.06 -32.54 23.11
C PRO A 390 -14.40 -32.11 21.80
N LEU A 391 -15.01 -31.22 21.01
CA LEU A 391 -14.43 -30.70 19.78
C LEU A 391 -13.21 -29.79 20.03
N CYS A 392 -13.26 -28.95 21.07
CA CYS A 392 -12.11 -28.13 21.48
C CYS A 392 -10.98 -28.99 22.06
N ILE A 393 -11.31 -29.99 22.88
CA ILE A 393 -10.32 -30.92 23.46
C ILE A 393 -9.66 -31.75 22.35
N SER A 394 -10.44 -32.27 21.39
CA SER A 394 -9.90 -33.01 20.25
C SER A 394 -9.04 -32.13 19.34
N GLY A 395 -9.45 -30.87 19.09
CA GLY A 395 -8.64 -29.89 18.37
C GLY A 395 -7.32 -29.56 19.06
N ALA A 396 -7.33 -29.40 20.39
CA ALA A 396 -6.12 -29.14 21.18
C ALA A 396 -5.17 -30.34 21.17
N ILE A 397 -5.69 -31.57 21.32
CA ILE A 397 -4.91 -32.80 21.22
C ILE A 397 -4.33 -32.96 19.80
N PHE A 398 -5.11 -32.68 18.77
CA PHE A 398 -4.67 -32.74 17.38
C PHE A 398 -3.58 -31.70 17.08
N SER A 399 -3.76 -30.45 17.51
CA SER A 399 -2.75 -29.39 17.35
C SER A 399 -1.44 -29.73 18.08
N LEU A 400 -1.53 -30.27 19.30
CA LEU A 400 -0.36 -30.73 20.06
C LEU A 400 0.34 -31.91 19.37
N ALA A 401 -0.42 -32.87 18.85
CA ALA A 401 0.13 -34.00 18.10
C ALA A 401 0.81 -33.54 16.81
N TYR A 402 0.19 -32.60 16.08
CA TYR A 402 0.74 -32.03 14.85
C TYR A 402 2.06 -31.30 15.08
N LEU A 403 2.15 -30.46 16.12
CA LEU A 403 3.39 -29.81 16.55
C LEU A 403 4.49 -30.81 16.94
N ARG A 404 4.13 -31.91 17.62
CA ARG A 404 5.07 -32.98 17.98
C ARG A 404 5.58 -33.74 16.76
N VAL A 405 4.74 -34.02 15.77
CA VAL A 405 5.14 -34.66 14.51
C VAL A 405 6.11 -33.77 13.73
N TYR A 406 5.85 -32.46 13.66
CA TYR A 406 6.78 -31.52 13.03
C TYR A 406 8.11 -31.42 13.78
N ALA A 407 8.09 -31.34 15.10
CA ALA A 407 9.31 -31.33 15.91
C ALA A 407 10.11 -32.64 15.78
N PHE A 408 9.43 -33.79 15.73
CA PHE A 408 10.06 -35.09 15.53
C PHE A 408 10.58 -35.28 14.10
N GLY A 409 9.86 -34.81 13.09
CA GLY A 409 10.31 -34.77 11.69
C GLY A 409 11.54 -33.88 11.52
N PHE A 410 11.58 -32.74 12.22
CA PHE A 410 12.76 -31.87 12.26
C PHE A 410 13.94 -32.55 12.98
N LEU A 411 13.70 -33.21 14.12
CA LEU A 411 14.73 -33.96 14.85
C LEU A 411 15.26 -35.16 14.05
N SER A 412 14.41 -35.83 13.26
CA SER A 412 14.79 -36.97 12.43
C SER A 412 15.53 -36.57 11.14
N MET A 413 15.37 -35.33 10.67
CA MET A 413 16.20 -34.72 9.61
C MET A 413 17.57 -34.24 10.12
N ALA A 414 17.75 -34.00 11.43
CA ALA A 414 19.01 -33.51 11.99
C ALA A 414 20.22 -34.44 11.74
N PRO A 415 20.13 -35.78 11.83
CA PRO A 415 21.20 -36.68 11.44
C PRO A 415 21.59 -36.55 9.97
N GLN A 416 20.64 -36.39 9.06
CA GLN A 416 20.93 -36.20 7.63
C GLN A 416 21.63 -34.87 7.36
N LEU A 417 21.24 -33.79 8.04
CA LEU A 417 21.92 -32.49 7.99
C LEU A 417 23.34 -32.56 8.54
N TYR A 418 23.55 -33.22 9.69
CA TYR A 418 24.86 -33.42 10.29
C TYR A 418 25.76 -34.29 9.40
N ILE A 419 25.22 -35.36 8.84
CA ILE A 419 25.91 -36.22 7.88
C ILE A 419 26.26 -35.38 6.64
N ASN A 420 25.30 -34.71 5.96
CA ASN A 420 25.60 -33.85 4.80
C ASN A 420 26.65 -32.77 5.08
N HIS A 421 26.66 -32.17 6.27
CA HIS A 421 27.69 -31.21 6.67
C HIS A 421 29.06 -31.86 6.91
N LYS A 422 29.11 -33.15 7.31
CA LYS A 422 30.37 -33.90 7.47
C LYS A 422 30.85 -34.61 6.21
N VAL A 423 29.97 -35.08 5.33
CA VAL A 423 30.31 -35.77 4.07
C VAL A 423 30.53 -34.82 2.90
N CYS A 424 30.43 -33.51 3.12
CA CYS A 424 30.95 -32.51 2.19
C CYS A 424 32.29 -31.91 2.71
N PRO A 425 33.40 -32.67 2.73
CA PRO A 425 34.70 -32.06 2.57
C PRO A 425 34.76 -31.35 1.21
N LEU A 426 35.51 -30.26 1.20
CA LEU A 426 35.93 -29.38 0.10
C LEU A 426 36.61 -30.09 -1.11
N ASP A 427 36.10 -31.22 -1.61
CA ASP A 427 36.77 -32.04 -2.65
C ASP A 427 35.99 -32.20 -3.97
N LYS A 428 35.09 -31.26 -4.33
CA LYS A 428 34.43 -31.27 -5.65
C LYS A 428 34.72 -30.07 -6.57
N TYR A 429 35.80 -29.33 -6.33
CA TYR A 429 36.25 -28.26 -7.25
C TYR A 429 37.61 -28.51 -7.92
N GLN A 430 38.23 -29.70 -7.80
CA GLN A 430 39.58 -29.90 -8.33
C GLN A 430 39.80 -31.13 -9.24
N THR A 431 38.77 -31.69 -9.87
CA THR A 431 39.02 -32.77 -10.85
C THR A 431 37.91 -32.92 -11.90
N ILE A 432 37.76 -31.93 -12.81
CA ILE A 432 37.41 -32.20 -14.22
C ILE A 432 38.22 -31.19 -15.07
N SER A 433 39.51 -31.48 -15.19
CA SER A 433 40.36 -31.01 -16.28
C SER A 433 41.12 -32.23 -16.79
N LEU A 434 40.45 -32.96 -17.67
CA LEU A 434 40.98 -33.72 -18.81
C LEU A 434 39.82 -34.06 -19.73
#